data_AF-A0AAW8UJ46-F1
#
_entry.id   AF-A0AAW8UJ46-F1
#
_cell.length_a   1.000
_cell.length_b   1.000
_cell.length_c   1.000
_cell.angle_alpha   90.00
_cell.angle_beta   90.00
_cell.angle_gamma   90.00
#
_symmetry.space_group_name_H-M   'P 1'
#
loop_
_entity.id
_entity.type
_entity.pdbx_description
1 polymer ?
#
loop_
_entity_poly.entity_id
_entity_poly.type
_entity_poly.pdbx_seq_one_letter_code
_entity_poly.pdbx_strand_id
1 'polypeptide(L)'
;MKKNIWLIVGAIVLISIIFNVVGDSFASLLLIVGAILVYVGIRGRKVPAADPQVLPSLTREREAHYLKSGMTAREIELFRETMNQTKHQIDKYQKNITSNNKLKAIDLRHDALRASKALFKELVKEPTKLPLASHFLYTHLPNMVDLTDKFIEINSHEIKSRETYDKIEESTQIIDQMASLIAKDYSQFVADDLDDMDVELSIAKQSIKRDNE
;
A
#
# COMPACT_ATOMS: atom_id res chain seq x y z
N MET A 1 3.04 21.11 8.27
CA MET A 1 4.28 21.03 9.08
C MET A 1 5.45 21.91 8.60
N LYS A 2 5.46 22.44 7.35
CA LYS A 2 6.58 23.28 6.85
C LYS A 2 6.70 24.67 7.49
N LYS A 3 5.61 25.24 8.02
CA LYS A 3 5.57 26.64 8.50
C LYS A 3 6.39 26.89 9.77
N ASN A 4 6.60 25.86 10.60
CA ASN A 4 7.32 25.99 11.87
C ASN A 4 8.84 25.89 11.69
N ILE A 5 9.31 25.31 10.58
CA ILE A 5 10.74 25.15 10.28
C ILE A 5 11.38 26.51 10.01
N TRP A 6 10.69 27.41 9.29
CA TRP A 6 11.21 28.74 8.98
C TRP A 6 11.29 29.64 10.22
N LEU A 7 10.39 29.45 11.19
CA LEU A 7 10.44 30.14 12.50
C LEU A 7 11.63 29.67 13.35
N ILE A 8 11.92 28.36 13.37
CA ILE A 8 13.05 27.81 14.12
C ILE A 8 14.39 28.24 13.49
N VAL A 9 14.49 28.23 12.16
CA VAL A 9 15.66 28.72 11.44
C VAL A 9 15.87 30.23 11.68
N GLY A 10 14.80 31.02 11.66
CA GLY A 10 14.86 32.45 11.99
C GLY A 10 15.33 32.74 13.42
N ALA A 11 14.87 31.94 14.39
CA ALA A 11 15.30 32.06 15.79
C ALA A 11 16.79 31.72 15.99
N ILE A 12 17.30 30.71 15.29
CA ILE A 12 18.72 30.32 15.34
C ILE A 12 19.61 31.41 14.72
N VAL A 13 19.18 32.03 13.62
CA VAL A 13 19.91 33.16 13.01
C VAL A 13 19.95 34.37 13.96
N LEU A 14 18.84 34.68 14.63
CA LEU A 14 18.79 35.76 15.63
C LEU A 14 19.70 35.49 16.83
N ILE A 15 19.71 34.25 17.35
CA ILE A 15 20.60 33.84 18.43
C ILE A 15 22.07 33.93 17.99
N SER A 16 22.38 33.58 16.74
CA SER A 16 23.73 33.66 16.18
C SER A 16 24.22 35.10 15.96
N ILE A 17 23.30 36.05 15.72
CA ILE A 17 23.63 37.49 15.66
C ILE A 17 23.90 38.04 17.06
N ILE A 18 23.13 37.61 18.07
CA ILE A 18 23.35 38.01 19.47
C ILE A 18 24.70 37.48 20.00
N PHE A 19 25.09 36.26 19.61
CA PHE A 19 26.38 35.68 20.01
C PHE A 19 27.60 36.29 19.31
N ASN A 20 27.44 36.99 18.17
CA ASN A 20 28.56 37.72 17.52
C ASN A 20 29.03 38.95 18.31
N VAL A 21 28.25 39.41 19.31
CA VAL A 21 28.63 40.52 20.20
C VAL A 21 29.60 40.04 21.30
N VAL A 22 29.63 38.74 21.59
CA VAL A 22 30.49 38.13 22.61
C VAL A 22 31.59 37.39 21.87
N GLY A 23 32.72 38.06 21.64
CA GLY A 23 33.82 37.75 20.72
C GLY A 23 34.53 36.38 20.81
N ASP A 24 33.79 35.27 20.81
CA ASP A 24 34.33 33.92 20.79
C ASP A 24 34.02 33.23 19.45
N SER A 25 34.94 33.42 18.50
CA SER A 25 34.87 32.90 17.12
C SER A 25 34.80 31.37 17.06
N PHE A 26 35.11 30.66 18.15
CA PHE A 26 35.06 29.20 18.21
C PHE A 26 33.63 28.68 18.42
N ALA A 27 32.84 29.35 19.26
CA ALA A 27 31.47 28.96 19.56
C ALA A 27 30.54 29.09 18.34
N SER A 28 30.75 30.12 17.50
CA SER A 28 29.99 30.33 16.27
C SER A 28 30.24 29.23 15.23
N LEU A 29 31.50 28.78 15.09
CA LEU A 29 31.86 27.66 14.21
C LEU A 29 31.16 26.35 14.63
N LEU A 30 31.11 26.05 15.93
CA LEU A 30 30.44 24.85 16.43
C LEU A 30 28.93 24.87 16.17
N LEU A 31 28.28 26.03 16.28
CA LEU A 31 26.85 26.15 15.97
C LEU A 31 26.56 25.98 14.47
N ILE A 32 27.42 26.52 13.59
CA ILE A 32 27.28 26.35 12.14
C ILE A 32 27.47 24.88 11.76
N VAL A 33 28.51 24.22 12.28
CA VAL A 33 28.75 22.78 12.04
C VAL A 33 27.61 21.93 12.60
N GLY A 34 27.12 22.25 13.80
CA GLY A 34 25.95 21.59 14.40
C GLY A 34 24.69 21.75 13.55
N ALA A 35 24.40 22.95 13.05
CA ALA A 35 23.28 23.22 12.16
C ALA A 35 23.39 22.47 10.83
N ILE A 36 24.61 22.35 10.26
CA ILE A 36 24.87 21.57 9.05
C ILE A 36 24.64 20.07 9.31
N LEU A 37 25.14 19.53 10.43
CA LEU A 37 24.95 18.12 10.77
C LEU A 37 23.48 17.78 11.01
N VAL A 38 22.72 18.66 11.67
CA VAL A 38 21.28 18.52 11.84
C VAL A 38 20.55 18.63 10.49
N TYR A 39 20.94 19.58 9.64
CA TYR A 39 20.36 19.72 8.30
C TYR A 39 20.61 18.49 7.42
N VAL A 40 21.81 17.93 7.46
CA VAL A 40 22.19 16.71 6.73
C VAL A 40 21.50 15.47 7.35
N GLY A 41 21.38 15.39 8.67
CA GLY A 41 20.69 14.30 9.37
C GLY A 41 19.17 14.29 9.14
N ILE A 42 18.54 15.47 9.08
CA ILE A 42 17.10 15.61 8.78
C ILE A 42 16.81 15.41 7.28
N ARG A 43 17.78 15.71 6.40
CA ARG A 43 17.77 15.27 4.99
C ARG A 43 18.09 13.77 4.91
N GLY A 44 17.25 12.96 5.55
CA GLY A 44 17.34 11.51 5.59
C GLY A 44 17.84 10.95 4.27
N ARG A 45 18.91 10.14 4.35
CA ARG A 45 19.41 9.34 3.23
C ARG A 45 18.21 8.75 2.51
N LYS A 46 17.95 9.21 1.28
CA LYS A 46 17.04 8.52 0.39
C LYS A 46 17.69 7.17 0.13
N VAL A 47 17.28 6.14 0.86
CA VAL A 47 17.65 4.77 0.53
C VAL A 47 17.21 4.59 -0.93
N PRO A 48 18.12 4.20 -1.84
CA PRO A 48 17.74 3.97 -3.23
C PRO A 48 16.56 3.00 -3.23
N ALA A 49 15.51 3.34 -3.97
CA ALA A 49 14.34 2.47 -4.08
C ALA A 49 14.85 1.08 -4.48
N ALA A 50 14.55 0.07 -3.66
CA ALA A 50 14.93 -1.30 -3.94
C ALA A 50 14.39 -1.69 -5.33
N ASP A 51 15.24 -2.34 -6.13
CA ASP A 51 14.87 -2.80 -7.47
C ASP A 51 13.65 -3.74 -7.36
N PRO A 52 12.51 -3.42 -8.01
CA PRO A 52 11.31 -4.25 -7.98
C PRO A 52 11.52 -5.71 -8.42
N GLN A 53 12.59 -5.99 -9.17
CA GLN A 53 12.90 -7.34 -9.65
C GLN A 53 13.68 -8.20 -8.66
N VAL A 54 14.24 -7.61 -7.58
CA VAL A 54 15.01 -8.38 -6.59
C VAL A 54 14.10 -8.82 -5.45
N LEU A 55 13.84 -10.12 -5.36
CA LEU A 55 13.06 -10.69 -4.26
C LEU A 55 13.72 -10.39 -2.90
N PRO A 56 12.97 -9.86 -1.92
CA PRO A 56 13.49 -9.70 -0.57
C PRO A 56 13.99 -11.03 -0.01
N SER A 57 15.11 -11.01 0.72
CA SER A 57 15.68 -12.22 1.32
C SER A 57 14.69 -12.88 2.28
N LEU A 58 14.56 -14.20 2.19
CA LEU A 58 13.66 -14.96 3.05
C LEU A 58 14.28 -15.09 4.44
N THR A 59 13.68 -14.43 5.42
CA THR A 59 14.02 -14.69 6.82
C THR A 59 13.70 -16.15 7.14
N ARG A 60 14.60 -16.85 7.85
CA ARG A 60 14.42 -18.27 8.23
C ARG A 60 13.05 -18.57 8.86
N GLU A 61 12.49 -17.62 9.60
CA GLU A 61 11.17 -17.75 10.22
C GLU A 61 10.04 -17.90 9.20
N ARG A 62 10.06 -17.13 8.11
CA ARG A 62 9.05 -17.18 7.04
C ARG A 62 9.22 -18.43 6.18
N GLU A 63 10.45 -18.87 5.97
CA GLU A 63 10.73 -20.16 5.32
C GLU A 63 10.14 -21.32 6.12
N ALA A 64 10.40 -21.35 7.42
CA ALA A 64 9.86 -22.36 8.32
C ALA A 64 8.32 -22.32 8.36
N HIS A 65 7.71 -21.12 8.29
CA HIS A 65 6.25 -20.98 8.20
C HIS A 65 5.69 -21.66 6.94
N TYR A 66 6.26 -21.41 5.76
CA TYR A 66 5.77 -22.00 4.51
C TYR A 66 6.03 -23.51 4.41
N LEU A 67 7.15 -23.99 4.96
CA LEU A 67 7.40 -25.42 5.05
C LEU A 67 6.40 -26.11 5.99
N LYS A 68 6.05 -25.47 7.11
CA LYS A 68 5.04 -25.98 8.06
C LYS A 68 3.63 -26.05 7.46
N SER A 69 3.30 -25.17 6.50
CA SER A 69 2.03 -25.26 5.77
C SER A 69 1.99 -26.38 4.71
N GLY A 70 3.04 -27.18 4.57
CA GLY A 70 3.09 -28.34 3.68
C GLY A 70 3.54 -28.04 2.25
N MET A 71 4.08 -26.85 1.99
CA MET A 71 4.56 -26.46 0.66
C MET A 71 5.95 -27.02 0.37
N THR A 72 6.17 -27.43 -0.88
CA THR A 72 7.48 -27.78 -1.41
C THR A 72 8.33 -26.53 -1.68
N ALA A 73 9.65 -26.68 -1.74
CA ALA A 73 10.56 -25.56 -2.01
C ALA A 73 10.22 -24.78 -3.30
N ARG A 74 9.78 -25.49 -4.35
CA ARG A 74 9.36 -24.88 -5.63
C ARG A 74 8.06 -24.09 -5.50
N GLU A 75 7.09 -24.62 -4.76
CA GLU A 75 5.83 -23.90 -4.50
C GLU A 75 6.09 -22.64 -3.65
N ILE A 76 7.02 -22.72 -2.69
CA ILE A 76 7.44 -21.57 -1.89
C ILE A 76 8.07 -20.50 -2.77
N GLU A 77 8.95 -20.88 -3.70
CA GLU A 77 9.58 -19.95 -4.64
C GLU A 77 8.52 -19.25 -5.52
N LEU A 78 7.65 -20.02 -6.16
CA LEU A 78 6.56 -19.49 -7.00
C LEU A 78 5.62 -18.58 -6.21
N PHE A 79 5.24 -18.99 -5.00
CA PHE A 79 4.40 -18.20 -4.11
C PHE A 79 5.07 -16.86 -3.78
N ARG A 80 6.35 -16.87 -3.41
CA ARG A 80 7.10 -15.65 -3.08
C ARG A 80 7.23 -14.71 -4.26
N GLU A 81 7.49 -15.24 -5.45
CA GLU A 81 7.53 -14.45 -6.68
C GLU A 81 6.17 -13.80 -6.94
N THR A 82 5.10 -14.58 -6.89
CA THR A 82 3.73 -14.11 -7.07
C THR A 82 3.40 -13.01 -6.06
N MET A 83 3.66 -13.24 -4.76
CA MET A 83 3.39 -12.24 -3.72
C MET A 83 4.24 -10.97 -3.87
N ASN A 84 5.49 -11.07 -4.34
CA ASN A 84 6.29 -9.89 -4.61
C ASN A 84 5.68 -9.05 -5.74
N GLN A 85 5.30 -9.69 -6.85
CA GLN A 85 4.64 -9.05 -7.98
C GLN A 85 3.30 -8.42 -7.56
N THR A 86 2.46 -9.17 -6.85
CA THR A 86 1.17 -8.68 -6.33
C THR A 86 1.35 -7.47 -5.42
N LYS A 87 2.35 -7.48 -4.54
CA LYS A 87 2.64 -6.32 -3.69
C LYS A 87 3.00 -5.08 -4.53
N HIS A 88 3.84 -5.24 -5.54
CA HIS A 88 4.17 -4.12 -6.45
C HIS A 88 2.94 -3.60 -7.19
N GLN A 89 2.05 -4.48 -7.64
CA GLN A 89 0.79 -4.11 -8.26
C GLN A 89 -0.13 -3.35 -7.30
N ILE A 90 -0.26 -3.77 -6.04
CA ILE A 90 -1.03 -3.06 -5.01
C ILE A 90 -0.43 -1.68 -4.73
N ASP A 91 0.90 -1.59 -4.59
CA ASP A 91 1.60 -0.32 -4.35
C ASP A 91 1.39 0.66 -5.52
N LYS A 92 1.43 0.14 -6.76
CA LYS A 92 1.18 0.88 -7.99
C LYS A 92 -0.29 1.32 -8.10
N TYR A 93 -1.23 0.42 -7.85
CA TYR A 93 -2.66 0.72 -7.82
C TYR A 93 -2.97 1.82 -6.79
N GLN A 94 -2.41 1.72 -5.57
CA GLN A 94 -2.54 2.75 -4.54
C GLN A 94 -2.04 4.11 -5.04
N LYS A 95 -0.87 4.15 -5.68
CA LYS A 95 -0.33 5.39 -6.25
C LYS A 95 -1.29 5.97 -7.30
N ASN A 96 -1.84 5.13 -8.17
CA ASN A 96 -2.74 5.57 -9.22
C ASN A 96 -4.02 6.20 -8.65
N ILE A 97 -4.70 5.51 -7.73
CA ILE A 97 -5.95 6.04 -7.15
C ILE A 97 -5.73 7.29 -6.30
N THR A 98 -4.58 7.40 -5.61
CA THR A 98 -4.29 8.59 -4.79
C THR A 98 -3.88 9.79 -5.64
N SER A 99 -3.42 9.56 -6.87
CA SER A 99 -3.01 10.62 -7.81
C SER A 99 -4.18 11.26 -8.56
N ASN A 100 -5.35 10.62 -8.61
CA ASN A 100 -6.49 11.07 -9.41
C ASN A 100 -7.83 10.99 -8.65
N ASN A 101 -8.56 12.11 -8.57
CA ASN A 101 -9.81 12.19 -7.81
C ASN A 101 -10.94 11.30 -8.35
N LYS A 102 -11.03 11.08 -9.67
CA LYS A 102 -12.05 10.19 -10.24
C LYS A 102 -11.79 8.75 -9.83
N LEU A 103 -10.54 8.29 -9.95
CA LEU A 103 -10.13 6.96 -9.51
C LEU A 103 -10.33 6.78 -8.00
N LYS A 104 -9.97 7.78 -7.20
CA LYS A 104 -10.21 7.77 -5.76
C LYS A 104 -11.70 7.63 -5.41
N ALA A 105 -12.59 8.31 -6.14
CA ALA A 105 -14.02 8.22 -5.91
C ALA A 105 -14.59 6.83 -6.24
N ILE A 106 -14.04 6.15 -7.26
CA ILE A 106 -14.38 4.76 -7.56
C ILE A 106 -13.92 3.85 -6.41
N ASP A 107 -12.68 3.99 -5.97
CA ASP A 107 -12.14 3.17 -4.86
C ASP A 107 -12.97 3.34 -3.58
N LEU A 108 -13.38 4.56 -3.23
CA LEU A 108 -14.23 4.82 -2.06
C LEU A 108 -15.62 4.17 -2.11
N ARG A 109 -16.12 3.80 -3.30
CA ARG A 109 -17.42 3.14 -3.45
C ARG A 109 -17.35 1.64 -3.18
N HIS A 110 -16.23 1.00 -3.52
CA HIS A 110 -16.08 -0.46 -3.46
C HIS A 110 -15.03 -0.94 -2.47
N ASP A 111 -14.25 -0.02 -1.89
CA ASP A 111 -13.09 -0.32 -1.03
C ASP A 111 -12.09 -1.28 -1.68
N ALA A 112 -11.93 -1.22 -3.00
CA ALA A 112 -11.16 -2.19 -3.78
C ALA A 112 -9.67 -2.24 -3.40
N LEU A 113 -9.02 -1.10 -3.10
CA LEU A 113 -7.64 -1.09 -2.60
C LEU A 113 -7.54 -1.74 -1.23
N ARG A 114 -8.52 -1.49 -0.35
CA ARG A 114 -8.55 -2.10 0.98
C ARG A 114 -8.75 -3.60 0.86
N ALA A 115 -9.69 -4.05 0.03
CA ALA A 115 -9.91 -5.46 -0.29
C ALA A 115 -8.62 -6.12 -0.83
N SER A 116 -7.95 -5.48 -1.81
CA SER A 116 -6.68 -5.97 -2.37
C SER A 116 -5.61 -6.18 -1.29
N LYS A 117 -5.46 -5.21 -0.37
CA LYS A 117 -4.50 -5.30 0.74
C LYS A 117 -4.87 -6.37 1.76
N ALA A 118 -6.15 -6.50 2.06
CA ALA A 118 -6.66 -7.50 3.00
C ALA A 118 -6.47 -8.92 2.45
N LEU A 119 -6.85 -9.14 1.18
CA LEU A 119 -6.66 -10.40 0.46
C LEU A 119 -5.18 -10.78 0.40
N PHE A 120 -4.30 -9.85 0.04
CA PHE A 120 -2.84 -10.07 0.08
C PHE A 120 -2.34 -10.47 1.48
N LYS A 121 -2.79 -9.78 2.52
CA LYS A 121 -2.40 -10.09 3.91
C LYS A 121 -2.83 -11.50 4.30
N GLU A 122 -4.05 -11.89 3.95
CA GLU A 122 -4.58 -13.20 4.28
C GLU A 122 -3.90 -14.32 3.50
N LEU A 123 -3.58 -14.11 2.22
CA LEU A 123 -2.78 -15.05 1.43
C LEU A 123 -1.38 -15.26 1.99
N VAL A 124 -0.72 -14.21 2.49
CA VAL A 124 0.60 -14.33 3.11
C VAL A 124 0.52 -15.12 4.43
N LYS A 125 -0.61 -15.04 5.14
CA LYS A 125 -0.88 -15.82 6.34
C LYS A 125 -1.21 -17.28 5.98
N GLU A 126 -1.97 -17.52 4.92
CA GLU A 126 -2.47 -18.83 4.52
C GLU A 126 -2.10 -19.13 3.05
N PRO A 127 -0.83 -19.46 2.77
CA PRO A 127 -0.32 -19.57 1.40
C PRO A 127 -0.94 -20.72 0.61
N THR A 128 -1.49 -21.73 1.29
CA THR A 128 -2.20 -22.86 0.68
C THR A 128 -3.53 -22.44 0.04
N LYS A 129 -4.11 -21.30 0.44
CA LYS A 129 -5.33 -20.74 -0.16
C LYS A 129 -5.07 -20.01 -1.50
N LEU A 130 -3.83 -19.96 -2.01
CA LEU A 130 -3.50 -19.30 -3.28
C LEU A 130 -4.42 -19.67 -4.46
N PRO A 131 -4.82 -20.94 -4.68
CA PRO A 131 -5.72 -21.29 -5.78
C PRO A 131 -7.06 -20.54 -5.73
N LEU A 132 -7.58 -20.27 -4.52
CA LEU A 132 -8.83 -19.54 -4.30
C LEU A 132 -8.74 -18.06 -4.73
N ALA A 133 -7.53 -17.50 -4.75
CA ALA A 133 -7.26 -16.12 -5.15
C ALA A 133 -6.72 -15.99 -6.59
N SER A 134 -6.69 -17.07 -7.36
CA SER A 134 -6.06 -17.08 -8.70
C SER A 134 -6.59 -15.98 -9.63
N HIS A 135 -7.90 -15.74 -9.65
CA HIS A 135 -8.50 -14.74 -10.51
C HIS A 135 -8.11 -13.30 -10.10
N PHE A 136 -8.04 -13.04 -8.79
CA PHE A 136 -7.51 -11.78 -8.26
C PHE A 136 -6.05 -11.57 -8.69
N LEU A 137 -5.20 -12.58 -8.45
CA LEU A 137 -3.74 -12.50 -8.64
C LEU A 137 -3.34 -12.35 -10.11
N TYR A 138 -4.00 -13.06 -11.02
CA TYR A 138 -3.57 -13.18 -12.41
C TYR A 138 -4.45 -12.42 -13.40
N THR A 139 -5.57 -11.83 -12.97
CA THR A 139 -6.49 -11.13 -13.88
C THR A 139 -6.96 -9.81 -13.30
N HIS A 140 -7.69 -9.80 -12.19
CA HIS A 140 -8.37 -8.58 -11.75
C HIS A 140 -7.40 -7.49 -11.29
N LEU A 141 -6.44 -7.82 -10.42
CA LEU A 141 -5.47 -6.83 -9.93
C LEU A 141 -4.52 -6.33 -11.04
N PRO A 142 -3.90 -7.20 -11.87
CA PRO A 142 -3.10 -6.74 -13.00
C PRO A 142 -3.88 -5.84 -13.96
N ASN A 143 -5.10 -6.22 -14.33
CA ASN A 143 -5.94 -5.42 -15.23
C ASN A 143 -6.34 -4.08 -14.61
N MET A 144 -6.63 -4.06 -13.30
CA MET A 144 -6.90 -2.81 -12.56
C MET A 144 -5.71 -1.85 -12.63
N VAL A 145 -4.49 -2.35 -12.44
CA VAL A 145 -3.27 -1.54 -12.56
C VAL A 145 -3.13 -0.98 -13.97
N ASP A 146 -3.25 -1.81 -15.01
CA ASP A 146 -3.12 -1.39 -16.41
C ASP A 146 -4.19 -0.36 -16.81
N LEU A 147 -5.44 -0.58 -16.41
CA LEU A 147 -6.55 0.34 -16.69
C LEU A 147 -6.34 1.69 -16.02
N THR A 148 -5.92 1.69 -14.75
CA THR A 148 -5.68 2.93 -14.01
C THR A 148 -4.45 3.68 -14.54
N ASP A 149 -3.41 2.99 -15.00
CA ASP A 149 -2.26 3.59 -15.65
C ASP A 149 -2.65 4.29 -16.96
N LYS A 150 -3.31 3.56 -17.87
CA LYS A 150 -3.79 4.10 -19.15
C LYS A 150 -4.75 5.25 -18.95
N PHE A 151 -5.64 5.15 -17.96
CA PHE A 151 -6.55 6.23 -17.61
C PHE A 151 -5.79 7.50 -17.20
N ILE A 152 -4.78 7.39 -16.34
CA ILE A 152 -3.99 8.54 -15.89
C ILE A 152 -3.24 9.17 -17.07
N GLU A 153 -2.63 8.34 -17.92
CA GLU A 153 -1.93 8.78 -19.13
C GLU A 153 -2.86 9.61 -20.02
N ILE A 154 -3.99 9.04 -20.45
CA ILE A 154 -4.94 9.71 -21.35
C ILE A 154 -5.57 10.95 -20.68
N ASN A 155 -5.89 10.85 -19.39
CA ASN A 155 -6.47 11.98 -18.67
C ASN A 155 -5.48 13.14 -18.47
N SER A 156 -4.18 12.91 -18.61
CA SER A 156 -3.13 13.94 -18.52
C SER A 156 -2.85 14.69 -19.82
N HIS A 157 -3.38 14.24 -20.96
CA HIS A 157 -3.17 14.91 -22.26
C HIS A 157 -3.72 16.35 -22.27
N GLU A 158 -2.94 17.31 -22.80
CA GLU A 158 -3.35 18.73 -22.87
C GLU A 158 -4.45 18.98 -23.90
N ILE A 159 -4.40 18.28 -25.04
CA ILE A 159 -5.40 18.38 -26.11
C ILE A 159 -6.21 17.09 -26.11
N LYS A 160 -7.51 17.19 -25.85
CA LYS A 160 -8.44 16.05 -25.82
C LYS A 160 -9.50 16.22 -26.92
N SER A 161 -9.63 15.22 -27.78
CA SER A 161 -10.73 15.16 -28.75
C SER A 161 -12.01 14.66 -28.05
N ARG A 162 -13.15 14.77 -28.73
CA ARG A 162 -14.41 14.16 -28.24
C ARG A 162 -14.26 12.66 -28.00
N GLU A 163 -13.65 11.97 -28.94
CA GLU A 163 -13.36 10.53 -28.84
C GLU A 163 -12.47 10.21 -27.61
N THR A 164 -11.51 11.08 -27.27
CA THR A 164 -10.70 10.92 -26.05
C THR A 164 -11.58 10.98 -24.79
N TYR A 165 -12.54 11.90 -24.72
CA TYR A 165 -13.46 11.97 -23.59
C TYR A 165 -14.35 10.73 -23.49
N ASP A 166 -14.86 10.24 -24.62
CA ASP A 166 -15.69 9.03 -24.65
C ASP A 166 -14.90 7.81 -24.14
N LYS A 167 -13.61 7.69 -24.52
CA LYS A 167 -12.72 6.62 -24.02
C LYS A 167 -12.37 6.75 -22.54
N ILE A 168 -12.20 7.98 -22.04
CA ILE A 168 -12.00 8.23 -20.60
C ILE A 168 -13.25 7.77 -19.82
N GLU A 169 -14.44 8.05 -20.33
CA GLU A 169 -15.69 7.66 -19.66
C GLU A 169 -15.88 6.14 -19.68
N GLU A 170 -15.70 5.50 -20.84
CA GLU A 170 -15.71 4.04 -20.97
C GLU A 170 -14.72 3.38 -20.01
N SER A 171 -13.49 3.91 -19.95
CA SER A 171 -12.46 3.42 -19.01
C SER A 171 -12.89 3.59 -17.55
N THR A 172 -13.56 4.69 -17.21
CA THR A 172 -14.06 4.95 -15.85
C THR A 172 -15.08 3.88 -15.44
N GLN A 173 -15.98 3.50 -16.35
CA GLN A 173 -16.99 2.47 -16.11
C GLN A 173 -16.37 1.08 -15.97
N ILE A 174 -15.38 0.75 -16.79
CA ILE A 174 -14.67 -0.54 -16.70
C ILE A 174 -13.87 -0.62 -15.39
N ILE A 175 -13.19 0.46 -14.99
CA ILE A 175 -12.46 0.53 -13.72
C ILE A 175 -13.43 0.34 -12.54
N ASP A 176 -14.63 0.91 -12.60
CA ASP A 176 -15.66 0.71 -11.59
C ASP A 176 -16.09 -0.75 -11.46
N GLN A 177 -16.35 -1.42 -12.58
CA GLN A 177 -16.69 -2.84 -12.58
C GLN A 177 -15.53 -3.69 -12.04
N MET A 178 -14.30 -3.37 -12.43
CA MET A 178 -13.11 -4.07 -11.93
C MET A 178 -12.93 -3.88 -10.42
N ALA A 179 -13.24 -2.70 -9.88
CA ALA A 179 -13.19 -2.44 -8.45
C ALA A 179 -14.22 -3.30 -7.70
N SER A 180 -15.42 -3.43 -8.25
CA SER A 180 -16.45 -4.32 -7.71
C SER A 180 -16.02 -5.80 -7.74
N LEU A 181 -15.39 -6.26 -8.83
CA LEU A 181 -14.87 -7.63 -8.93
C LEU A 181 -13.79 -7.93 -7.88
N ILE A 182 -12.85 -7.01 -7.66
CA ILE A 182 -11.83 -7.15 -6.62
C ILE A 182 -12.45 -7.22 -5.22
N ALA A 183 -13.46 -6.40 -4.93
CA ALA A 183 -14.17 -6.46 -3.65
C ALA A 183 -14.90 -7.80 -3.46
N LYS A 184 -15.46 -8.33 -4.56
CA LYS A 184 -16.08 -9.66 -4.58
C LYS A 184 -15.07 -10.78 -4.37
N ASP A 185 -13.89 -10.73 -5.00
CA ASP A 185 -12.83 -11.73 -4.80
C ASP A 185 -12.47 -11.83 -3.32
N TYR A 186 -12.29 -10.68 -2.65
CA TYR A 186 -12.00 -10.67 -1.21
C TYR A 186 -13.14 -11.29 -0.40
N SER A 187 -14.38 -10.91 -0.69
CA SER A 187 -15.56 -11.44 0.00
C SER A 187 -15.69 -12.95 -0.17
N GLN A 188 -15.42 -13.48 -1.37
CA GLN A 188 -15.42 -14.91 -1.65
C GLN A 188 -14.26 -15.63 -0.97
N PHE A 189 -13.08 -15.00 -0.91
CA PHE A 189 -11.90 -15.56 -0.30
C PHE A 189 -12.03 -15.78 1.22
N VAL A 190 -12.79 -14.91 1.90
CA VAL A 190 -13.05 -15.01 3.35
C VAL A 190 -14.42 -15.62 3.69
N ALA A 191 -15.16 -16.11 2.69
CA ALA A 191 -16.52 -16.62 2.89
C ALA A 191 -16.55 -17.80 3.87
N ASP A 192 -15.62 -18.75 3.73
CA ASP A 192 -15.53 -19.92 4.61
C ASP A 192 -15.35 -19.51 6.08
N ASP A 193 -14.52 -18.48 6.35
CA ASP A 193 -14.29 -17.98 7.71
C ASP A 193 -15.56 -17.31 8.30
N LEU A 194 -16.43 -16.75 7.46
CA LEU A 194 -17.70 -16.15 7.88
C LEU A 194 -18.76 -17.20 8.19
N ASP A 195 -18.83 -18.27 7.38
CA ASP A 195 -19.75 -19.39 7.61
C ASP A 195 -19.43 -20.09 8.94
N ASP A 196 -18.14 -20.28 9.24
CA ASP A 196 -17.67 -20.82 10.52
C ASP A 196 -18.08 -19.91 11.71
N MET A 197 -17.94 -18.59 11.57
CA MET A 197 -18.38 -17.63 12.59
C MET A 197 -19.90 -17.69 12.84
N ASP A 198 -20.72 -17.89 11.81
CA ASP A 198 -22.17 -17.98 11.96
C ASP A 198 -22.60 -19.24 12.74
N VAL A 199 -21.88 -20.35 12.55
CA VAL A 199 -22.06 -21.57 13.36
C VAL A 199 -21.68 -21.30 14.81
N GLU A 200 -20.50 -20.72 15.06
CA GLU A 200 -20.04 -20.40 16.42
C GLU A 200 -20.99 -19.45 17.16
N LEU A 201 -21.47 -18.41 16.47
CA LEU A 201 -22.47 -17.47 17.00
C LEU A 201 -23.79 -18.17 17.32
N SER A 202 -24.21 -19.12 16.50
CA SER A 202 -25.44 -19.89 16.74
C SER A 202 -25.31 -20.79 17.98
N ILE A 203 -24.16 -21.44 18.16
CA ILE A 203 -23.85 -22.23 19.36
C ILE A 203 -23.85 -21.33 20.60
N ALA A 204 -23.17 -20.18 20.54
CA ALA A 204 -23.11 -19.22 21.64
C ALA A 204 -24.49 -18.65 22.02
N LYS A 205 -25.33 -18.34 21.02
CA LYS A 205 -26.72 -17.91 21.28
C LYS A 205 -27.52 -19.02 21.96
N GLN A 206 -27.33 -20.28 21.56
CA GLN A 206 -28.02 -21.42 22.16
C GLN A 206 -27.55 -21.70 23.60
N SER A 207 -26.25 -21.56 23.90
CA SER A 207 -25.75 -21.71 25.26
C SER A 207 -26.28 -20.61 26.19
N ILE A 208 -26.27 -19.35 25.75
CA ILE A 208 -26.84 -18.23 26.50
C ILE A 208 -28.34 -18.44 26.76
N LYS A 209 -29.09 -18.97 25.79
CA LYS A 209 -30.52 -19.26 25.99
C LYS A 209 -30.72 -20.35 27.05
N ARG A 210 -29.93 -21.43 27.01
CA ARG A 210 -30.02 -22.54 27.96
C ARG A 210 -29.60 -22.17 29.38
N ASP A 211 -28.64 -21.26 29.53
CA ASP A 211 -28.15 -20.82 30.85
C ASP A 211 -29.05 -19.76 31.52
N ASN A 212 -29.98 -19.14 30.75
CA ASN A 212 -30.97 -18.18 31.24
C ASN A 212 -32.36 -18.80 31.51
N GLU A 213 -32.52 -20.11 31.28
CA GLU A 213 -33.69 -20.92 31.67
C GLU A 213 -33.43 -21.63 33.00
#